data_AF-A0AB34GSN4-F1
#
_entry.id   AF-A0AB34GSN4-F1
#
_cell.length_a   1.000
_cell.length_b   1.000
_cell.length_c   1.000
_cell.angle_alpha   90.00
_cell.angle_beta   90.00
_cell.angle_gamma   90.00
#
_symmetry.space_group_name_H-M   'P 1'
#
loop_
_entity.id
_entity.type
_entity.pdbx_description
1 polymer ?
#
loop_
_entity_poly.entity_id
_entity_poly.type
_entity_poly.pdbx_seq_one_letter_code
_entity_poly.pdbx_strand_id
1 'polypeptide(L)'
;MAAKKDKKPKKSTWKFNLDLTHPVEDGIFDSENFEQLLREKVKVNGKTGNLGNVVHIERFKNKIAVVSEKQFSKRYLKYQEIP
;
A
#
# COMPACT_ATOMS: atom_id res chain seq x y z
N MET A 1 -39.72 -4.69 21.48
CA MET A 1 -38.35 -4.15 21.60
C MET A 1 -37.50 -4.79 20.50
N ALA A 2 -37.12 -4.03 19.46
CA ALA A 2 -36.32 -4.55 18.35
C ALA A 2 -34.85 -4.12 18.55
N ALA A 3 -33.96 -5.08 18.70
CA ALA A 3 -32.52 -4.87 18.87
C ALA A 3 -31.94 -4.17 17.63
N LYS A 4 -31.44 -2.95 17.81
CA LYS A 4 -30.64 -2.25 16.81
C LYS A 4 -29.35 -3.05 16.64
N LYS A 5 -29.19 -3.73 15.50
CA LYS A 5 -27.92 -4.35 15.13
C LYS A 5 -26.93 -3.24 14.78
N ASP A 6 -26.02 -2.94 15.69
CA ASP A 6 -24.82 -2.14 15.44
C ASP A 6 -23.98 -2.81 14.35
N LYS A 7 -24.27 -2.51 13.08
CA LYS A 7 -23.36 -2.77 11.97
C LYS A 7 -22.15 -1.88 12.19
N LYS A 8 -21.12 -2.40 12.86
CA LYS A 8 -19.78 -1.82 12.83
C LYS A 8 -19.48 -1.42 11.38
N PRO A 9 -19.19 -0.13 11.10
CA PRO A 9 -18.88 0.30 9.76
C PRO A 9 -17.75 -0.58 9.25
N LYS A 10 -17.96 -1.24 8.10
CA LYS A 10 -16.91 -2.03 7.45
C LYS A 10 -15.71 -1.10 7.30
N LYS A 11 -14.61 -1.43 7.97
CA LYS A 11 -13.35 -0.73 7.75
C LYS A 11 -13.07 -0.82 6.25
N SER A 12 -13.10 0.30 5.56
CA SER A 12 -12.88 0.34 4.12
C SER A 12 -11.42 -0.01 3.86
N THR A 13 -11.18 -1.25 3.41
CA THR A 13 -9.86 -1.69 2.98
C THR A 13 -9.58 -1.19 1.57
N TRP A 14 -8.49 -0.43 1.43
CA TRP A 14 -8.01 0.10 0.16
C TRP A 14 -6.94 -0.82 -0.38
N LYS A 15 -7.12 -1.33 -1.61
CA LYS A 15 -6.17 -2.23 -2.26
C LYS A 15 -5.65 -1.57 -3.53
N PHE A 16 -4.34 -1.54 -3.69
CA PHE A 16 -3.66 -0.98 -4.85
C PHE A 16 -2.68 -2.00 -5.38
N ASN A 17 -2.81 -2.34 -6.66
CA ASN A 17 -1.84 -3.19 -7.36
C ASN A 17 -1.05 -2.31 -8.31
N LEU A 18 0.27 -2.43 -8.23
CA LEU A 18 1.24 -1.75 -9.07
C LEU A 18 1.87 -2.82 -9.96
N ASP A 19 1.75 -2.63 -11.27
CA ASP A 19 2.36 -3.51 -12.26
C ASP A 19 3.64 -2.86 -12.76
N LEU A 20 4.77 -3.50 -12.42
CA LEU A 20 6.11 -3.03 -12.73
C LEU A 20 6.81 -4.00 -13.70
N THR A 21 6.05 -4.85 -14.39
CA THR A 21 6.54 -5.81 -15.39
C THR A 21 7.46 -5.17 -16.41
N HIS A 22 7.00 -4.15 -17.14
CA HIS A 22 7.81 -3.48 -18.16
C HIS A 22 9.15 -2.93 -17.63
N PRO A 23 9.19 -2.07 -16.59
CA PRO A 23 10.47 -1.50 -16.14
C PRO A 23 11.38 -2.52 -15.42
N VAL A 24 10.83 -3.59 -14.83
CA VAL A 24 11.63 -4.68 -14.25
C VAL A 24 12.22 -5.58 -15.35
N GLU A 25 11.46 -5.88 -16.40
CA GLU A 25 11.93 -6.65 -17.56
C GLU A 25 12.99 -5.90 -18.37
N ASP A 26 12.83 -4.58 -18.50
CA ASP A 26 13.83 -3.70 -19.11
C ASP A 26 15.10 -3.56 -18.26
N GLY A 27 15.11 -4.09 -17.03
CA GLY A 27 16.26 -4.07 -16.11
C GLY A 27 16.57 -2.70 -15.50
N ILE A 28 15.69 -1.72 -15.69
CA ILE A 28 15.85 -0.34 -15.20
C ILE A 28 15.24 -0.12 -13.81
N PHE A 29 14.51 -1.10 -13.28
CA PHE A 29 13.79 -0.97 -12.02
C PHE A 29 13.93 -2.21 -11.14
N ASP A 30 14.22 -1.99 -9.87
CA ASP A 30 14.33 -3.05 -8.86
C ASP A 30 13.10 -3.07 -7.96
N SER A 31 12.29 -4.12 -8.13
CA SER A 31 11.09 -4.37 -7.32
C SER A 31 11.40 -4.59 -5.84
N GLU A 32 12.58 -5.12 -5.51
CA GLU A 32 12.98 -5.42 -4.14
C GLU A 32 13.30 -4.14 -3.37
N ASN A 33 14.14 -3.31 -3.97
CA ASN A 33 14.48 -2.00 -3.42
C ASN A 33 13.23 -1.10 -3.30
N PHE A 34 12.33 -1.16 -4.28
CA PHE A 34 11.10 -0.38 -4.22
C PHE A 34 10.14 -0.85 -3.12
N GLU A 35 10.06 -2.15 -2.83
CA GLU A 35 9.30 -2.65 -1.68
C GLU A 35 9.83 -2.09 -0.36
N GLN A 36 11.16 -2.09 -0.17
CA GLN A 36 11.80 -1.52 1.02
C GLN A 36 11.58 -0.01 1.11
N LEU A 37 11.73 0.71 0.00
CA LEU A 37 11.49 2.14 -0.08
C LEU A 37 10.04 2.48 0.29
N LEU A 38 9.06 1.71 -0.19
CA LEU A 38 7.67 1.89 0.21
C LEU A 38 7.49 1.64 1.71
N ARG A 39 8.13 0.62 2.29
CA ARG A 39 8.07 0.37 3.74
C ARG A 39 8.67 1.51 4.58
N GLU A 40 9.77 2.11 4.13
CA GLU A 40 10.40 3.23 4.85
C GLU A 40 9.68 4.55 4.64
N LYS A 41 9.30 4.86 3.41
CA LYS A 41 8.74 6.18 3.07
C LYS A 41 7.23 6.29 3.25
N VAL A 42 6.48 5.19 3.29
CA VAL A 42 5.04 5.25 3.56
C VAL A 42 4.81 5.71 4.99
N LYS A 43 4.14 6.86 5.11
CA LYS A 43 3.74 7.45 6.39
C LYS A 43 2.31 7.10 6.71
N VAL A 44 2.07 6.58 7.91
CA VAL A 44 0.72 6.42 8.46
C VAL A 44 0.55 7.48 9.53
N ASN A 45 -0.43 8.39 9.34
CA ASN A 45 -0.72 9.47 10.30
C ASN A 45 0.50 10.37 10.61
N GLY A 46 1.34 10.63 9.60
CA GLY A 46 2.53 11.49 9.72
C GLY A 46 3.79 10.81 10.26
N LYS A 47 3.73 9.53 10.66
CA LYS A 47 4.89 8.75 11.13
C LYS A 47 5.26 7.63 10.15
N THR A 48 6.55 7.48 9.86
CA THR A 48 7.13 6.34 9.13
C THR A 48 7.29 5.14 10.07
N GLY A 49 7.40 3.92 9.52
CA GLY A 49 7.68 2.70 10.29
C GLY A 49 6.50 2.08 11.07
N ASN A 50 5.36 2.76 11.16
CA ASN A 50 4.18 2.25 11.88
C ASN A 50 3.15 1.57 10.94
N LEU A 51 3.63 0.66 10.10
CA LEU A 51 2.84 -0.03 9.08
C LEU A 51 2.08 -1.26 9.63
N GLY A 52 2.55 -1.83 10.74
CA GLY A 52 2.33 -3.24 11.14
C GLY A 52 0.92 -3.83 11.02
N ASN A 53 -0.14 -3.08 11.34
CA ASN A 53 -1.53 -3.57 11.19
C ASN A 53 -2.39 -2.68 10.29
N VAL A 54 -1.81 -1.64 9.70
CA VAL A 54 -2.57 -0.63 8.97
C VAL A 54 -2.33 -0.71 7.48
N VAL A 55 -1.08 -0.96 7.07
CA VAL A 55 -0.68 -1.04 5.67
C VAL A 55 0.17 -2.30 5.48
N HIS A 56 -0.33 -3.20 4.64
CA HIS A 56 0.36 -4.38 4.18
C HIS A 56 0.89 -4.12 2.77
N ILE A 57 2.18 -4.41 2.58
CA ILE A 57 2.85 -4.30 1.28
C ILE A 57 3.36 -5.71 0.97
N GLU A 58 2.93 -6.25 -0.17
CA GLU A 58 3.32 -7.58 -0.66
C GLU A 58 3.93 -7.46 -2.05
N ARG A 59 5.08 -8.11 -2.25
CA ARG A 59 5.75 -8.19 -3.56
C ARG A 59 5.48 -9.54 -4.21
N PHE A 60 5.09 -9.50 -5.48
CA PHE A 60 4.89 -10.63 -6.37
C PHE A 60 5.76 -10.47 -7.61
N LYS A 61 7.08 -10.69 -7.47
CA LYS A 61 8.13 -10.50 -8.49
C LYS A 61 8.05 -9.13 -9.19
N ASN A 62 7.17 -9.01 -10.18
CA ASN A 62 7.03 -7.82 -11.01
C ASN A 62 5.83 -6.96 -10.61
N LYS A 63 5.07 -7.38 -9.59
CA LYS A 63 3.89 -6.67 -9.10
C LYS A 63 4.01 -6.39 -7.61
N ILE A 64 3.50 -5.25 -7.16
CA ILE A 64 3.43 -4.92 -5.75
C ILE A 64 2.00 -4.61 -5.37
N ALA A 65 1.50 -5.28 -4.35
CA ALA A 65 0.18 -5.08 -3.79
C ALA A 65 0.30 -4.30 -2.47
N VAL A 66 -0.40 -3.17 -2.37
CA VAL A 66 -0.48 -2.34 -1.17
C VAL A 66 -1.92 -2.36 -0.68
N VAL A 67 -2.11 -2.91 0.50
CA VAL A 67 -3.42 -3.06 1.16
C VAL A 67 -3.42 -2.21 2.43
N SER A 68 -4.33 -1.26 2.54
CA SER A 68 -4.45 -0.39 3.71
C SER A 68 -5.84 -0.46 4.34
N GLU A 69 -5.91 -0.66 5.66
CA GLU A 69 -7.16 -0.56 6.42
C GLU A 69 -7.60 0.89 6.67
N LYS A 70 -6.68 1.85 6.57
CA LYS A 70 -6.97 3.27 6.67
C LYS A 70 -7.06 3.92 5.29
N GLN A 71 -7.66 5.11 5.26
CA GLN A 71 -7.72 5.94 4.05
C GLN A 71 -6.31 6.16 3.50
N PHE A 72 -6.04 5.54 2.35
CA PHE A 72 -4.76 5.59 1.66
C PHE A 72 -5.03 5.91 0.19
N SER A 73 -4.30 6.86 -0.37
CA SER A 73 -4.58 7.35 -1.72
C SER A 73 -3.56 6.82 -2.72
N LYS A 74 -4.04 6.40 -3.90
CA LYS A 74 -3.18 5.98 -5.02
C LYS A 74 -2.19 7.09 -5.44
N ARG A 75 -2.58 8.35 -5.30
CA ARG A 75 -1.73 9.51 -5.62
C ARG A 75 -0.48 9.56 -4.73
N TYR A 76 -0.60 9.14 -3.47
CA TYR A 76 0.55 9.08 -2.56
C TYR A 76 1.58 8.05 -3.00
N LEU A 77 1.16 6.90 -3.54
CA LEU A 77 2.07 5.92 -4.15
C LEU A 77 2.78 6.51 -5.37
N LYS A 78 2.07 7.22 -6.25
CA LYS A 78 2.67 7.86 -7.42
C LYS A 78 3.71 8.93 -7.06
N TYR A 79 3.51 9.67 -5.96
CA TYR A 79 4.52 10.62 -5.45
C TYR A 79 5.76 9.92 -4.88
N GLN A 80 5.67 8.65 -4.50
CA GLN A 80 6.82 7.85 -4.05
C GLN A 80 7.61 7.28 -5.24
N GLU A 81 6.95 7.06 -6.39
CA GLU A 81 7.54 6.55 -7.63
C GLU A 81 8.35 7.60 -8.42
N ILE A 82 8.15 8.89 -8.13
CA ILE A 82 8.77 9.99 -8.88
C ILE A 82 9.79 10.67 -7.96
N PRO A 83 11.11 10.53 -8.18
CA PRO A 83 12.09 11.41 -7.57
C PRO A 83 11.93 12.87 -8.05
#